data_AF-A0A7S3KIV3-F1
#
_entry.id   AF-A0A7S3KIV3-F1
#
_cell.length_a   1.000
_cell.length_b   1.000
_cell.length_c   1.000
_cell.angle_alpha   90.00
_cell.angle_beta   90.00
_cell.angle_gamma   90.00
#
_symmetry.space_group_name_H-M   'P 1'
#
loop_
_entity.id
_entity.type
_entity.pdbx_description
1 polymer ?
#
loop_
_entity_poly.entity_id
_entity_poly.type
_entity_poly.pdbx_seq_one_letter_code
_entity_poly.pdbx_strand_id
1 'polypeptide(L)'
;MLKPIIPTSVKSFFEWKSLLKKMSIAIKLITLPFDYRDIFVQAIKSARLSGKLLAHALMLQFPFVNQSISLVGFSLGTQVIYSCLEELKAHGAENIINNVYFLGGAVSIPKYEDWATTLSVARGTITNGFSKFDYILHLYRASMFMIPIGRIPLFEVDNPHKMTKAKEELEERFKKCREGLRIKNC
;
A
#
# COMPACT_ATOMS: atom_id res chain seq x y z
N MET A 1 52.33 4.85 -2.13
CA MET A 1 52.01 3.40 -2.11
C MET A 1 51.59 3.02 -0.70
N LEU A 2 50.28 2.87 -0.44
CA LEU A 2 49.78 2.42 0.87
C LEU A 2 49.81 0.89 0.89
N LYS A 3 50.64 0.30 1.77
CA LYS A 3 50.69 -1.16 1.96
C LYS A 3 49.41 -1.64 2.64
N PRO A 4 48.73 -2.70 2.15
CA PRO A 4 47.62 -3.30 2.87
C PRO A 4 48.14 -3.95 4.15
N ILE A 5 47.60 -3.53 5.30
CA ILE A 5 47.88 -4.12 6.61
C ILE A 5 47.13 -5.45 6.67
N ILE A 6 47.76 -6.51 6.16
CA ILE A 6 47.25 -7.88 6.27
C ILE A 6 47.81 -8.44 7.59
N PRO A 7 46.97 -8.99 8.48
CA PRO A 7 47.43 -9.51 9.76
C PRO A 7 48.37 -10.70 9.52
N THR A 8 49.66 -10.49 9.79
CA THR A 8 50.73 -11.48 9.55
C THR A 8 50.80 -12.59 10.60
N SER A 9 49.94 -12.56 11.61
CA SER A 9 49.96 -13.46 12.77
C SER A 9 48.58 -14.03 13.07
N VAL A 10 48.53 -15.34 13.35
CA VAL A 10 47.30 -16.09 13.67
C VAL A 10 46.57 -15.50 14.89
N LYS A 11 47.32 -14.94 15.86
CA LYS A 11 46.75 -14.23 17.02
C LYS A 11 46.05 -12.94 16.60
N SER A 12 46.67 -12.15 15.70
CA SER A 12 46.09 -10.91 15.16
C SER A 12 44.81 -11.16 14.35
N PHE A 13 44.76 -12.28 13.62
CA PHE A 13 43.54 -12.72 12.92
C PHE A 13 42.39 -13.05 13.88
N PHE A 14 42.67 -13.69 15.01
CA PHE A 14 41.66 -14.04 16.02
C PHE A 14 41.14 -12.80 16.76
N GLU A 15 42.01 -11.84 17.07
CA GLU A 15 41.62 -10.55 17.64
C GLU A 15 40.77 -9.73 16.68
N TRP A 16 41.10 -9.72 15.39
CA TRP A 16 40.31 -9.04 14.36
C TRP A 16 38.91 -9.65 14.24
N LYS A 17 38.79 -10.99 14.29
CA LYS A 17 37.47 -11.65 14.32
C LYS A 17 36.66 -11.28 15.56
N SER A 18 37.30 -11.19 16.72
CA SER A 18 36.67 -10.75 17.97
C SER A 18 36.19 -9.30 17.88
N LEU A 19 37.01 -8.41 17.31
CA LEU A 19 36.67 -7.01 17.04
C LEU A 19 35.52 -6.86 16.05
N LEU A 20 35.56 -7.58 14.92
CA LEU A 20 34.45 -7.58 13.95
C LEU A 20 33.15 -8.08 14.56
N LYS A 21 33.21 -9.09 15.43
CA LYS A 21 32.03 -9.61 16.14
C LYS A 21 31.48 -8.58 17.13
N LYS A 22 32.35 -7.90 17.90
CA LYS A 22 31.98 -6.80 18.80
C LYS A 22 31.39 -5.62 18.05
N MET A 23 31.98 -5.24 16.91
CA MET A 23 31.46 -4.19 16.03
C MET A 23 30.11 -4.57 15.43
N SER A 24 29.92 -5.82 15.01
CA SER A 24 28.63 -6.30 14.49
C SER A 24 27.52 -6.26 15.55
N ILE A 25 27.84 -6.60 16.79
CA ILE A 25 26.92 -6.49 17.94
C ILE A 25 26.61 -5.01 18.22
N ALA A 26 27.62 -4.14 18.24
CA ALA A 26 27.44 -2.71 18.47
C ALA A 26 26.59 -2.05 17.37
N ILE A 27 26.82 -2.39 16.10
CA ILE A 27 26.00 -1.93 14.98
C ILE A 27 24.55 -2.39 15.14
N LYS A 28 24.33 -3.67 15.49
CA LYS A 28 22.98 -4.19 15.78
C LYS A 28 22.33 -3.47 16.95
N LEU A 29 23.08 -3.15 18.00
CA LEU A 29 22.56 -2.44 19.17
C LEU A 29 22.17 -0.99 18.86
N ILE A 30 22.94 -0.34 17.99
CA ILE A 30 22.68 1.03 17.51
C ILE A 30 21.48 1.07 16.55
N THR A 31 21.28 0.03 15.74
CA THR A 31 20.14 -0.06 14.80
C THR A 31 18.85 -0.60 15.43
N LEU A 32 18.89 -1.13 16.66
CA LEU A 32 17.75 -1.77 17.33
C LEU A 32 16.54 -0.85 17.65
N PRO A 33 16.64 0.46 17.94
CA PRO A 33 15.48 1.16 18.47
C PRO A 33 14.53 1.77 17.43
N PHE A 34 14.79 1.75 16.11
CA PHE A 34 13.93 2.43 15.14
C PHE A 34 13.95 1.76 13.75
N ASP A 35 13.43 0.53 13.60
CA ASP A 35 13.00 0.10 12.26
C ASP A 35 11.64 0.76 11.97
N TYR A 36 11.68 1.94 11.35
CA TYR A 36 10.47 2.64 10.89
C TYR A 36 9.56 1.76 10.03
N ARG A 37 10.08 0.69 9.42
CA ARG A 37 9.27 -0.28 8.69
C ARG A 37 8.29 -1.01 9.59
N ASP A 38 8.67 -1.38 10.80
CA ASP A 38 7.81 -2.15 11.70
C ASP A 38 6.52 -1.38 12.04
N ILE A 39 6.61 -0.06 12.16
CA ILE A 39 5.46 0.82 12.41
C ILE A 39 4.47 0.74 11.23
N PHE A 40 4.95 0.91 9.99
CA PHE A 40 4.10 0.83 8.81
C PHE A 40 3.54 -0.57 8.59
N VAL A 41 4.35 -1.62 8.81
CA VAL A 41 3.89 -3.02 8.70
C VAL A 41 2.78 -3.30 9.70
N GLN A 42 2.95 -2.89 10.97
CA GLN A 42 1.94 -3.08 11.99
C GLN A 42 0.67 -2.29 11.69
N ALA A 43 0.80 -1.04 11.25
CA ALA A 43 -0.34 -0.22 10.88
C ALA A 43 -1.12 -0.82 9.70
N ILE A 44 -0.42 -1.34 8.67
CA ILE A 44 -1.05 -2.02 7.53
C ILE A 44 -1.80 -3.28 7.99
N LYS A 45 -1.22 -4.08 8.89
CA LYS A 45 -1.87 -5.27 9.45
C LYS A 45 -3.16 -4.90 10.18
N SER A 46 -3.11 -3.91 11.06
CA SER A 46 -4.28 -3.41 11.76
C SER A 46 -5.34 -2.86 10.79
N ALA A 47 -4.92 -2.08 9.79
CA ALA A 47 -5.83 -1.54 8.78
C ALA A 47 -6.57 -2.64 8.00
N ARG A 48 -5.88 -3.73 7.63
CA ARG A 48 -6.49 -4.89 6.97
C ARG A 48 -7.52 -5.56 7.87
N LEU A 49 -7.20 -5.78 9.13
CA LEU A 49 -8.13 -6.37 10.10
C LEU A 49 -9.36 -5.50 10.31
N SER A 50 -9.18 -4.18 10.48
CA SER A 50 -10.28 -3.22 10.59
C SER A 50 -11.15 -3.20 9.34
N GLY A 51 -10.57 -3.35 8.15
CA GLY A 51 -11.30 -3.44 6.89
C GLY A 51 -12.22 -4.67 6.83
N LYS A 52 -11.72 -5.82 7.27
CA LYS A 52 -12.53 -7.05 7.36
C LYS A 52 -13.66 -6.94 8.38
N LEU A 53 -13.36 -6.37 9.56
CA LEU A 53 -14.38 -6.12 10.58
C LEU A 53 -15.45 -5.14 10.07
N LEU A 54 -15.05 -4.09 9.34
CA LEU A 54 -15.97 -3.16 8.70
C LEU A 54 -16.85 -3.87 7.67
N ALA A 55 -16.30 -4.77 6.84
CA ALA A 55 -17.08 -5.55 5.89
C ALA A 55 -18.15 -6.40 6.59
N HIS A 56 -17.78 -7.13 7.64
CA HIS A 56 -18.74 -7.92 8.41
C HIS A 56 -19.81 -7.05 9.06
N ALA A 57 -19.43 -5.89 9.60
CA ALA A 57 -20.39 -4.93 10.14
C ALA A 57 -21.36 -4.41 9.08
N LEU A 58 -20.88 -4.14 7.86
CA LEU A 58 -21.71 -3.71 6.73
C LEU A 58 -22.66 -4.80 6.25
N MET A 59 -22.22 -6.07 6.24
CA MET A 59 -23.06 -7.22 5.88
C MET A 59 -24.24 -7.41 6.84
N LEU A 60 -24.08 -7.04 8.11
CA LEU A 60 -25.17 -7.07 9.09
C LEU A 60 -26.28 -6.04 8.80
N GLN A 61 -26.02 -5.04 7.95
CA GLN A 61 -26.95 -3.97 7.55
C GLN A 61 -27.60 -3.20 8.71
N PHE A 62 -27.03 -3.26 9.91
CA PHE A 62 -27.55 -2.60 11.11
C PHE A 62 -26.54 -1.55 11.60
N PRO A 63 -26.95 -0.30 11.88
CA PRO A 63 -28.31 0.28 11.83
C PRO A 63 -28.76 0.81 10.45
N PHE A 64 -27.92 0.70 9.41
CA PHE A 64 -28.11 1.39 8.12
C PHE A 64 -28.90 0.56 7.09
N VAL A 65 -30.13 0.18 7.41
CA VAL A 65 -31.00 -0.60 6.51
C VAL A 65 -31.37 0.25 5.29
N ASN A 66 -31.13 -0.28 4.07
CA ASN A 66 -31.46 0.35 2.78
C ASN A 66 -30.86 1.74 2.53
N GLN A 67 -29.77 2.10 3.21
CA GLN A 67 -29.08 3.37 2.98
C GLN A 67 -27.93 3.21 1.98
N SER A 68 -27.70 4.24 1.16
CA SER A 68 -26.53 4.28 0.28
C SER A 68 -25.28 4.65 1.07
N ILE A 69 -24.31 3.75 1.16
CA ILE A 69 -23.08 3.98 1.91
C ILE A 69 -21.98 4.46 0.97
N SER A 70 -21.35 5.58 1.31
CA SER A 70 -20.15 6.07 0.60
C SER A 70 -18.94 6.01 1.53
N LEU A 71 -17.84 5.46 1.06
CA LEU A 71 -16.62 5.30 1.85
C LEU A 71 -15.57 6.32 1.42
N VAL A 72 -14.99 7.04 2.38
CA VAL A 72 -13.91 8.00 2.15
C VAL A 72 -12.70 7.56 2.97
N GLY A 73 -11.60 7.25 2.29
CA GLY A 73 -10.37 6.79 2.92
C GLY A 73 -9.23 7.77 2.66
N PHE A 74 -8.57 8.19 3.72
CA PHE A 74 -7.37 9.03 3.63
C PHE A 74 -6.13 8.25 4.07
N SER A 75 -5.03 8.39 3.33
CA SER A 75 -3.73 7.76 3.66
C SER A 75 -3.87 6.25 3.87
N LEU A 76 -3.60 5.73 5.07
CA LEU A 76 -3.76 4.31 5.40
C LEU A 76 -5.22 3.85 5.47
N GLY A 77 -6.18 4.78 5.63
CA GLY A 77 -7.61 4.48 5.58
C GLY A 77 -8.05 3.88 4.23
N THR A 78 -7.31 4.15 3.15
CA THR A 78 -7.58 3.50 1.86
C THR A 78 -7.31 2.00 1.91
N GLN A 79 -6.36 1.55 2.73
CA GLN A 79 -6.10 0.12 2.96
C GLN A 79 -7.26 -0.54 3.70
N VAL A 80 -7.89 0.17 4.64
CA VAL A 80 -9.09 -0.30 5.37
C VAL A 80 -10.23 -0.52 4.38
N ILE A 81 -10.51 0.46 3.54
CA ILE A 81 -11.57 0.38 2.52
C ILE A 81 -11.29 -0.74 1.53
N TYR A 82 -10.05 -0.84 1.03
CA TYR A 82 -9.71 -1.91 0.08
C TYR A 82 -9.92 -3.30 0.68
N SER A 83 -9.45 -3.54 1.90
CA SER A 83 -9.67 -4.82 2.58
C SER A 83 -11.13 -5.06 2.93
N CYS A 84 -11.92 -4.01 3.14
CA CYS A 84 -13.37 -4.12 3.29
C CYS A 84 -14.05 -4.58 1.98
N LEU A 85 -13.70 -3.98 0.85
CA LEU A 85 -14.23 -4.37 -0.46
C LEU A 85 -13.82 -5.80 -0.85
N GLU A 86 -12.57 -6.18 -0.57
CA GLU A 86 -12.05 -7.53 -0.82
C GLU A 86 -12.85 -8.59 -0.03
N GLU A 87 -13.14 -8.31 1.24
CA GLU A 87 -13.94 -9.20 2.08
C GLU A 87 -15.41 -9.21 1.63
N LEU A 88 -16.02 -8.07 1.29
CA LEU A 88 -17.38 -8.02 0.74
C LEU A 88 -17.53 -8.88 -0.52
N LYS A 89 -16.55 -8.80 -1.43
CA LYS A 89 -16.48 -9.65 -2.62
C LYS A 89 -16.42 -11.13 -2.26
N ALA A 90 -15.57 -11.50 -1.29
CA ALA A 90 -15.37 -12.89 -0.89
C ALA A 90 -16.65 -13.55 -0.34
N HIS A 91 -17.53 -12.77 0.28
CA HIS A 91 -18.85 -13.22 0.79
C HIS A 91 -20.00 -12.97 -0.19
N GLY A 92 -19.74 -12.48 -1.40
CA GLY A 92 -20.77 -12.19 -2.41
C GLY A 92 -21.72 -11.05 -2.02
N ALA A 93 -21.32 -10.20 -1.07
CA ALA A 93 -22.09 -9.07 -0.58
C ALA A 93 -21.88 -7.84 -1.48
N GLU A 94 -22.42 -7.91 -2.69
CA GLU A 94 -22.35 -6.82 -3.68
C GLU A 94 -23.47 -5.78 -3.44
N ASN A 95 -23.32 -4.58 -4.01
CA ASN A 95 -24.33 -3.50 -3.97
C ASN A 95 -24.60 -2.83 -2.61
N ILE A 96 -23.81 -3.12 -1.57
CA ILE A 96 -23.91 -2.42 -0.27
C ILE A 96 -23.28 -1.03 -0.35
N ILE A 97 -22.14 -0.92 -1.05
CA ILE A 97 -21.39 0.33 -1.16
C ILE A 97 -21.71 1.01 -2.49
N ASN A 98 -22.00 2.31 -2.42
CA ASN A 98 -22.25 3.13 -3.59
C ASN A 98 -20.95 3.76 -4.10
N ASN A 99 -20.43 4.78 -3.42
CA ASN A 99 -19.26 5.54 -3.88
C ASN A 99 -18.03 5.27 -3.02
N VAL A 100 -16.85 5.31 -3.63
CA VAL A 100 -15.58 5.14 -2.91
C VAL A 100 -14.59 6.24 -3.30
N TYR A 101 -14.04 6.90 -2.30
CA TYR A 101 -13.06 7.96 -2.46
C TYR A 101 -11.76 7.57 -1.77
N PHE A 102 -10.70 7.44 -2.55
CA PHE A 102 -9.33 7.26 -2.06
C PHE A 102 -8.60 8.60 -2.11
N LEU A 103 -8.03 9.03 -1.00
CA LEU A 103 -7.31 10.30 -0.90
C LEU A 103 -5.91 10.04 -0.35
N GLY A 104 -4.87 10.31 -1.16
CA GLY A 104 -3.47 10.08 -0.76
C GLY A 104 -3.19 8.62 -0.36
N GLY A 105 -3.86 7.67 -1.01
CA GLY A 105 -3.97 6.30 -0.52
C GLY A 105 -2.66 5.52 -0.43
N ALA A 106 -2.41 4.95 0.74
CA ALA A 106 -1.26 4.08 1.04
C ALA A 106 -1.60 2.59 0.90
N VAL A 107 -2.43 2.24 -0.09
CA VAL A 107 -2.65 0.85 -0.52
C VAL A 107 -1.77 0.55 -1.72
N SER A 108 -1.15 -0.63 -1.71
CA SER A 108 -0.32 -1.12 -2.81
C SER A 108 -1.02 -2.30 -3.48
N ILE A 109 -1.02 -2.28 -4.81
CA ILE A 109 -1.73 -3.25 -5.62
C ILE A 109 -0.69 -4.04 -6.42
N PRO A 110 -0.59 -5.37 -6.25
CA PRO A 110 0.34 -6.18 -7.02
C PRO A 110 -0.10 -6.34 -8.49
N LYS A 111 -1.40 -6.52 -8.74
CA LYS A 111 -1.97 -6.67 -10.09
C LYS A 111 -3.23 -5.84 -10.27
N TYR A 112 -3.36 -5.25 -11.46
CA TYR A 112 -4.50 -4.41 -11.79
C TYR A 112 -5.82 -5.19 -11.80
N GLU A 113 -5.80 -6.44 -12.26
CA GLU A 113 -7.00 -7.29 -12.30
C GLU A 113 -7.61 -7.52 -10.92
N ASP A 114 -6.76 -7.76 -9.91
CA ASP A 114 -7.20 -7.94 -8.53
C ASP A 114 -7.90 -6.68 -8.01
N TRP A 115 -7.36 -5.50 -8.35
CA TRP A 115 -7.95 -4.22 -7.98
C TRP A 115 -9.29 -3.98 -8.66
N ALA A 116 -9.34 -4.13 -9.98
CA ALA A 116 -10.54 -3.90 -10.76
C ALA A 116 -11.68 -4.82 -10.29
N THR A 117 -11.39 -6.09 -10.08
CA THR A 117 -12.38 -7.06 -9.59
C THR A 117 -12.79 -6.86 -8.14
N THR A 118 -11.99 -6.17 -7.33
CA THR A 118 -12.36 -5.79 -5.95
C THR A 118 -13.23 -4.55 -5.95
N LEU A 119 -12.90 -3.59 -6.81
CA LEU A 119 -13.65 -2.36 -6.99
C LEU A 119 -15.03 -2.59 -7.63
N SER A 120 -15.24 -3.69 -8.36
CA SER A 120 -16.53 -4.03 -8.95
C SER A 120 -17.65 -4.30 -7.94
N VAL A 121 -17.33 -4.41 -6.65
CA VAL A 121 -18.32 -4.50 -5.56
C VAL A 121 -19.08 -3.20 -5.35
N ALA A 122 -18.44 -2.05 -5.64
CA ALA A 122 -19.07 -0.76 -5.53
C ALA A 122 -19.96 -0.49 -6.75
N ARG A 123 -21.16 0.03 -6.53
CA ARG A 123 -22.13 0.31 -7.59
C ARG A 123 -21.84 1.63 -8.33
N GLY A 124 -21.34 2.61 -7.61
CA GLY A 124 -21.18 3.99 -8.04
C GLY A 124 -19.75 4.36 -8.41
N THR A 125 -19.42 5.64 -8.23
CA THR A 125 -18.16 6.21 -8.70
C THR A 125 -17.01 5.91 -7.76
N ILE A 126 -15.86 5.57 -8.34
CA ILE A 126 -14.61 5.39 -7.60
C ILE A 126 -13.63 6.47 -8.03
N THR A 127 -13.21 7.30 -7.07
CA THR A 127 -12.31 8.44 -7.30
C THR A 127 -11.02 8.27 -6.51
N ASN A 128 -9.87 8.51 -7.14
CA ASN A 128 -8.55 8.47 -6.48
C ASN A 128 -7.83 9.83 -6.51
N GLY A 129 -7.93 10.59 -5.42
CA GLY A 129 -7.12 11.79 -5.19
C GLY A 129 -5.65 11.44 -4.95
N PHE A 130 -4.79 11.92 -5.85
CA PHE A 130 -3.34 11.70 -5.79
C PHE A 130 -2.58 13.01 -5.60
N SER A 131 -1.39 12.91 -5.00
CA SER A 131 -0.43 14.00 -4.95
C SER A 131 0.97 13.48 -5.23
N LYS A 132 1.62 14.05 -6.24
CA LYS A 132 3.02 13.73 -6.57
C LYS A 132 3.99 14.25 -5.52
N PHE A 133 3.60 15.27 -4.77
CA PHE A 133 4.41 16.00 -3.80
C PHE A 133 4.14 15.60 -2.35
N ASP A 134 3.42 14.50 -2.12
CA ASP A 134 3.22 13.97 -0.77
C ASP A 134 4.53 13.33 -0.25
N TYR A 135 5.14 14.02 0.72
CA TYR A 135 6.37 13.58 1.40
C TYR A 135 6.16 12.33 2.25
N ILE A 136 5.00 12.20 2.91
CA ILE A 136 4.68 11.03 3.73
C ILE A 136 4.57 9.81 2.83
N LEU A 137 3.93 9.95 1.68
CA LEU A 137 3.79 8.87 0.72
C LEU A 137 5.11 8.53 0.01
N HIS A 138 6.05 9.48 -0.05
CA HIS A 138 7.43 9.23 -0.46
C HIS A 138 8.18 8.38 0.58
N LEU A 139 8.07 8.74 1.86
CA LEU A 139 8.63 7.97 2.96
C LEU A 139 8.03 6.55 3.01
N TYR A 140 6.71 6.43 2.87
CA TYR A 140 6.02 5.15 2.83
C TYR A 140 6.56 4.25 1.71
N ARG A 141 6.71 4.79 0.50
CA ARG A 141 7.31 4.07 -0.63
C ARG A 141 8.75 3.63 -0.34
N ALA A 142 9.57 4.51 0.23
CA ALA A 142 10.97 4.20 0.55
C ALA A 142 11.08 3.10 1.63
N SER A 143 10.22 3.16 2.65
CA SER A 143 10.19 2.18 3.74
C SER A 143 9.61 0.84 3.31
N MET A 144 8.51 0.82 2.57
CA MET A 144 7.77 -0.39 2.21
C MET A 144 8.17 -1.00 0.86
N PHE A 145 8.96 -0.29 0.05
CA PHE A 145 9.30 -0.67 -1.34
C PHE A 145 8.07 -0.96 -2.22
N MET A 146 6.94 -0.35 -1.89
CA MET A 146 5.66 -0.50 -2.58
C MET A 146 5.27 0.77 -3.34
N ILE A 147 4.43 0.64 -4.37
CA ILE A 147 3.89 1.78 -5.12
C ILE A 147 2.47 2.07 -4.60
N PRO A 148 2.29 3.11 -3.76
CA PRO A 148 0.97 3.46 -3.25
C PRO A 148 0.10 4.15 -4.30
N ILE A 149 -1.21 3.91 -4.26
CA ILE A 149 -2.19 4.50 -5.20
C ILE A 149 -2.25 6.04 -5.14
N GLY A 150 -1.94 6.64 -4.00
CA GLY A 150 -1.95 8.09 -3.84
C GLY A 150 -0.85 8.82 -4.64
N ARG A 151 0.02 8.08 -5.34
CA ARG A 151 1.02 8.61 -6.29
C ARG A 151 0.67 8.31 -7.76
N ILE A 152 -0.36 7.51 -8.01
CA ILE A 152 -0.85 7.15 -9.34
C ILE A 152 -1.89 8.22 -9.73
N PRO A 153 -1.86 8.77 -10.95
CA PRO A 153 -2.80 9.81 -11.38
C PRO A 153 -4.27 9.38 -11.19
N LEU A 154 -5.13 10.39 -11.07
CA LEU A 154 -6.58 10.27 -10.93
C LEU A 154 -7.11 9.29 -11.98
N PHE A 155 -7.84 8.30 -11.51
CA PHE A 155 -8.77 7.54 -12.33
C PHE A 155 -10.13 7.63 -11.67
N GLU A 156 -11.10 8.05 -12.47
CA GLU A 156 -12.51 8.05 -12.12
C GLU A 156 -13.12 6.87 -12.86
N VAL A 157 -13.77 5.98 -12.11
CA VAL A 157 -14.50 4.85 -12.68
C VAL A 157 -15.97 5.13 -12.46
N ASP A 158 -16.65 5.59 -13.51
CA ASP A 158 -18.08 5.95 -13.46
C ASP A 158 -19.00 4.74 -13.25
N ASN A 159 -18.56 3.56 -13.73
CA ASN A 159 -19.30 2.31 -13.54
C ASN A 159 -18.34 1.10 -13.53
N PRO A 160 -18.09 0.49 -12.35
CA PRO A 160 -17.21 -0.67 -12.22
C PRO A 160 -17.69 -1.92 -13.00
N HIS A 161 -18.98 -2.01 -13.34
CA HIS A 161 -19.53 -3.13 -14.13
C HIS A 161 -19.34 -2.98 -15.65
N LYS A 162 -18.91 -1.80 -16.14
CA LYS A 162 -18.55 -1.56 -17.57
C LYS A 162 -17.03 -1.61 -17.80
N MET A 163 -16.33 -2.39 -16.99
CA MET A 163 -14.88 -2.34 -16.88
C MET A 163 -14.11 -2.78 -18.13
N THR A 164 -14.69 -3.42 -19.15
CA THR A 164 -13.92 -3.96 -20.29
C THR A 164 -13.11 -2.94 -21.09
N LYS A 165 -13.66 -1.75 -21.36
CA LYS A 165 -12.96 -0.68 -22.11
C LYS A 165 -12.08 0.19 -21.20
N ALA A 166 -12.53 0.40 -19.96
CA ALA A 166 -11.75 1.11 -18.93
C ALA A 166 -10.55 0.28 -18.44
N LYS A 167 -10.63 -1.06 -18.51
CA LYS A 167 -9.58 -2.01 -18.09
C LYS A 167 -8.30 -1.76 -18.87
N GLU A 168 -8.40 -1.66 -20.20
CA GLU A 168 -7.24 -1.43 -21.07
C GLU A 168 -6.60 -0.05 -20.83
N GLU A 169 -7.41 1.02 -20.74
CA GLU A 169 -6.92 2.38 -20.51
C GLU A 169 -6.28 2.54 -19.12
N LEU A 170 -6.87 1.94 -18.08
CA LEU A 170 -6.29 1.94 -16.74
C LEU A 170 -5.04 1.07 -16.66
N GLU A 171 -5.04 -0.11 -17.27
CA GLU A 171 -3.88 -1.01 -17.29
C GLU A 171 -2.68 -0.34 -17.99
N GLU A 172 -2.94 0.39 -19.07
CA GLU A 172 -1.93 1.22 -19.75
C GLU A 172 -1.43 2.36 -18.85
N ARG A 173 -2.32 3.05 -18.12
CA ARG A 173 -1.93 4.09 -17.13
C ARG A 173 -1.11 3.51 -15.98
N PHE A 174 -1.48 2.34 -15.46
CA PHE A 174 -0.75 1.62 -14.41
C PHE A 174 0.64 1.20 -14.91
N LYS A 175 0.75 0.72 -16.15
CA LYS A 175 2.03 0.37 -16.79
C LYS A 175 2.93 1.59 -16.96
N LYS A 176 2.40 2.70 -17.50
CA LYS A 176 3.10 4.00 -17.60
C LYS A 176 3.58 4.51 -16.23
N CYS A 177 2.78 4.35 -15.18
CA CYS A 177 3.16 4.72 -13.81
C CYS A 177 4.26 3.82 -13.24
N ARG A 178 4.22 2.51 -13.53
CA ARG A 178 5.23 1.54 -13.11
C ARG A 178 6.58 1.79 -13.79
N GLU A 179 6.53 2.23 -15.05
CA GLU A 179 7.70 2.59 -15.88
C GLU A 179 8.23 4.01 -15.60
N GLY A 180 7.59 4.78 -14.70
CA GLY A 180 8.02 6.13 -14.37
C GLY A 180 7.83 7.16 -15.50
N LEU A 181 7.08 6.79 -16.54
CA LEU A 181 6.80 7.65 -17.69
C LEU A 181 5.84 8.76 -17.28
N ARG A 182 6.34 9.99 -17.40
CA ARG A 182 5.65 11.24 -17.07
C ARG A 182 4.32 11.30 -17.84
N ILE A 183 3.21 11.13 -17.14
CA ILE A 183 1.90 11.49 -17.68
C ILE A 183 1.91 13.02 -17.73
N LYS A 184 2.29 13.54 -18.90
CA LYS A 184 2.13 14.94 -19.26
C LYS A 184 0.62 15.18 -19.31
N ASN A 185 0.19 16.24 -18.62
CA ASN A 185 -1.20 16.71 -18.49
C ASN A 185 -1.98 16.09 -17.32
N CYS A 186 -1.64 16.56 -16.11
CA CYS A 186 -2.60 17.10 -15.14
C CYS A 186 -1.91 18.31 -14.51
#